data_AF-A0A832RU89-F1
#
_entry.id   AF-A0A832RU89-F1
#
_cell.length_a   1.000
_cell.length_b   1.000
_cell.length_c   1.000
_cell.angle_alpha   90.00
_cell.angle_beta   90.00
_cell.angle_gamma   90.00
#
_symmetry.space_group_name_H-M   'P 1'
#
loop_
_entity.id
_entity.type
_entity.pdbx_description
1 polymer ?
#
loop_
_entity_poly.entity_id
_entity_poly.type
_entity_poly.pdbx_seq_one_letter_code
_entity_poly.pdbx_strand_id
1 'polypeptide(L)'
;MSENAAISRIQGIPMPDNYLEYYSKISEQVYQIFEKAAEAKSTLVDSSGMVEPKIAFDLADRVAKMHDIDIAEPLRQLLKTKGKEIAALELSKNIALGQFLPEDTPLEQRLDNAVRVGLAIVTEGVTIAPLQGISSVTIKKNRDGTDYLSVSIAGPMRSAGGTESAVTMLIADHVRQTVGLAKYQANSFDDETGRFVEELRIYER
;
A
#
# COMPACT_ATOMS: atom_id res chain seq x y z
N MET A 1 22.07 8.50 18.22
CA MET A 1 21.12 8.92 19.27
C MET A 1 20.05 9.77 18.59
N SER A 2 19.07 9.13 17.95
CA SER A 2 17.89 9.86 17.48
C SER A 2 17.07 10.21 18.71
N GLU A 3 16.64 11.46 18.85
CA GLU A 3 15.49 11.79 19.69
C GLU A 3 14.42 10.71 19.48
N ASN A 4 13.90 10.19 20.58
CA ASN A 4 12.91 9.13 20.58
C ASN A 4 11.69 9.64 19.81
N ALA A 5 11.63 9.38 18.49
CA ALA A 5 10.69 10.00 17.57
C ALA A 5 9.23 9.76 17.97
N ALA A 6 8.99 8.73 18.78
CA ALA A 6 7.72 8.50 19.42
C ALA A 6 7.30 9.60 20.40
N ILE A 7 8.22 10.08 21.23
CA ILE A 7 7.95 11.10 22.25
C ILE A 7 7.60 12.41 21.57
N SER A 8 8.34 12.80 20.53
CA SER A 8 8.01 14.00 19.75
C SER A 8 6.67 13.89 19.01
N ARG A 9 6.23 12.67 18.64
CA ARG A 9 4.93 12.42 17.98
C ARG A 9 3.74 12.47 18.94
N ILE A 10 3.93 12.15 20.22
CA ILE A 10 2.87 12.25 21.25
C ILE A 10 2.89 13.58 22.00
N GLN A 11 4.00 14.33 21.92
CA GLN A 11 4.10 15.68 22.46
C GLN A 11 3.02 16.60 21.82
N GLY A 12 2.15 17.17 22.67
CA GLY A 12 1.09 18.08 22.25
C GLY A 12 -0.27 17.44 22.00
N ILE A 13 -0.41 16.11 22.13
CA ILE A 13 -1.73 15.46 22.17
C ILE A 13 -2.32 15.67 23.57
N PRO A 14 -3.53 16.23 23.71
CA PRO A 14 -4.17 16.39 25.02
C PRO A 14 -4.50 15.02 25.61
N MET A 15 -3.74 14.62 26.62
CA MET A 15 -3.94 13.37 27.36
C MET A 15 -3.53 13.54 28.82
N PRO A 16 -4.05 12.71 29.74
CA PRO A 16 -3.62 12.73 31.13
C PRO A 16 -2.15 12.27 31.27
N ASP A 17 -1.44 12.80 32.28
CA ASP A 17 0.00 12.56 32.46
C ASP A 17 0.37 11.07 32.57
N ASN A 18 -0.48 10.26 33.20
CA ASN A 18 -0.27 8.82 33.32
C ASN A 18 -0.27 8.09 31.97
N TYR A 19 -1.05 8.57 30.99
CA TYR A 19 -1.01 8.03 29.62
C TYR A 19 0.28 8.41 28.91
N LEU A 20 0.74 9.66 29.08
CA LEU A 20 2.00 10.11 28.51
C LEU A 20 3.17 9.28 29.04
N GLU A 21 3.22 9.04 30.36
CA GLU A 21 4.23 8.19 30.99
C GLU A 21 4.16 6.74 30.47
N TYR A 22 2.95 6.18 30.39
CA TYR A 22 2.72 4.83 29.87
C TYR A 22 3.23 4.66 28.43
N TYR A 23 2.84 5.54 27.52
CA TYR A 23 3.29 5.47 26.12
C TYR A 23 4.79 5.73 25.97
N SER A 24 5.34 6.66 26.77
CA SER A 24 6.78 6.94 26.78
C SER A 24 7.58 5.70 27.18
N LYS A 25 7.14 5.01 28.23
CA LYS A 25 7.78 3.78 28.73
C LYS A 25 7.72 2.64 27.71
N ILE A 26 6.56 2.44 27.05
CA ILE A 26 6.43 1.44 25.98
C ILE A 26 7.37 1.77 24.83
N SER A 27 7.40 3.02 24.40
CA SER A 27 8.27 3.42 23.30
C SER A 27 9.74 3.18 23.64
N GLU A 28 10.20 3.64 24.80
CA GLU A 28 11.58 3.43 25.24
C GLU A 28 11.96 1.93 25.23
N GLN A 29 11.08 1.06 25.74
CA GLN A 29 11.30 -0.38 25.71
C GLN A 29 11.37 -0.95 24.29
N VAL A 30 10.49 -0.51 23.39
CA VAL A 30 10.50 -0.92 21.97
C VAL A 30 11.81 -0.53 21.30
N TYR A 31 12.29 0.69 21.50
CA TYR A 31 13.56 1.15 20.93
C TYR A 31 14.77 0.41 21.51
N GLN A 32 14.81 0.17 22.82
CA GLN A 32 15.87 -0.64 23.45
C GLN A 32 15.92 -2.06 22.88
N ILE A 33 14.76 -2.68 22.61
CA ILE A 33 14.69 -4.01 21.97
C ILE A 33 15.16 -3.91 20.51
N PHE A 34 14.74 -2.88 19.78
CA PHE A 34 15.12 -2.66 18.40
C PHE A 34 16.64 -2.47 18.22
N GLU A 35 17.28 -1.71 19.11
CA GLU A 35 18.74 -1.51 19.11
C GLU A 35 19.50 -2.83 19.31
N LYS A 36 19.09 -3.64 20.29
CA LYS A 36 19.67 -4.99 20.50
C LYS A 36 19.47 -5.90 19.29
N ALA A 37 18.30 -5.84 18.66
CA ALA A 37 18.04 -6.60 17.44
C ALA A 37 18.90 -6.12 16.26
N ALA A 38 19.12 -4.81 16.14
CA ALA A 38 19.99 -4.23 15.12
C ALA A 38 21.46 -4.62 15.33
N GLU A 39 21.96 -4.61 16.57
CA GLU A 39 23.29 -5.12 16.92
C GLU A 39 23.44 -6.59 16.52
N ALA A 40 22.45 -7.44 16.84
CA ALA A 40 22.47 -8.84 16.45
C ALA A 40 22.45 -9.02 14.92
N LYS A 41 21.56 -8.31 14.21
CA LYS A 41 21.45 -8.36 12.74
C LYS A 41 22.73 -7.88 12.03
N SER A 42 23.45 -6.93 12.63
CA SER A 42 24.72 -6.39 12.08
C SER A 42 25.84 -7.44 12.00
N THR A 43 25.71 -8.57 12.69
CA THR A 43 26.64 -9.71 12.60
C THR A 43 26.53 -10.49 11.28
N LEU A 44 25.48 -10.24 10.48
CA LEU A 44 25.22 -10.88 9.18
C LEU A 44 25.07 -12.41 9.23
N VAL A 45 24.70 -12.96 10.39
CA VAL A 45 24.42 -14.39 10.56
C VAL A 45 23.03 -14.78 10.03
N ASP A 46 22.10 -13.83 9.99
CA ASP A 46 20.74 -13.99 9.47
C ASP A 46 20.63 -13.66 7.96
N SER A 47 19.46 -13.93 7.38
CA SER A 47 19.08 -13.59 5.99
C SER A 47 19.17 -12.10 5.63
N SER A 48 19.16 -11.21 6.62
CA SER A 48 19.21 -9.76 6.47
C SER A 48 20.16 -9.16 7.50
N GLY A 49 20.96 -8.18 7.06
CA GLY A 49 21.83 -7.40 7.93
C GLY A 49 21.13 -6.26 8.69
N MET A 50 19.83 -6.10 8.50
CA MET A 50 19.01 -5.07 9.14
C MET A 50 17.73 -5.66 9.73
N VAL A 51 17.17 -4.99 10.73
CA VAL A 51 15.87 -5.34 11.31
C VAL A 51 14.79 -5.10 10.26
N GLU A 52 14.08 -6.15 9.86
CA GLU A 52 13.07 -6.10 8.79
C GLU A 52 11.77 -5.39 9.24
N PRO A 53 11.22 -5.61 10.45
CA PRO A 53 10.05 -4.86 10.91
C PRO A 53 10.39 -3.39 11.18
N LYS A 54 9.69 -2.48 10.50
CA LYS A 54 9.82 -1.03 10.71
C LYS A 54 8.87 -0.58 11.79
N ILE A 55 9.34 0.22 12.75
CA ILE A 55 8.49 0.85 13.77
C ILE A 55 7.62 1.90 13.08
N ALA A 56 6.30 1.87 13.27
CA ALA A 56 5.34 2.84 12.74
C ALA A 56 4.37 3.29 13.84
N PHE A 57 3.96 4.56 13.81
CA PHE A 57 3.14 5.16 14.89
C PHE A 57 1.67 5.31 14.53
N ASP A 58 1.36 5.53 13.27
CA ASP A 58 0.00 5.75 12.78
C ASP A 58 -0.20 5.09 11.41
N LEU A 59 -1.42 5.20 10.89
CA LEU A 59 -1.78 4.69 9.57
C LEU A 59 -0.83 5.23 8.48
N ALA A 60 -0.56 6.53 8.52
CA ALA A 60 0.23 7.17 7.48
C ALA A 60 1.69 6.70 7.46
N ASP A 61 2.30 6.53 8.64
CA ASP A 61 3.61 5.92 8.78
C ASP A 61 3.61 4.46 8.31
N ARG A 62 2.58 3.67 8.65
CA ARG A 62 2.50 2.28 8.21
C ARG A 62 2.51 2.18 6.69
N VAL A 63 1.65 2.95 6.02
CA VAL A 63 1.56 2.94 4.55
C VAL A 63 2.84 3.43 3.90
N ALA A 64 3.42 4.53 4.40
CA ALA A 64 4.68 5.08 3.87
C ALA A 64 5.85 4.08 4.00
N LYS A 65 6.02 3.49 5.19
CA LYS A 65 7.09 2.52 5.47
C LYS A 65 6.88 1.18 4.77
N MET A 66 5.62 0.80 4.51
CA MET A 66 5.26 -0.42 3.78
C MET A 66 5.72 -0.35 2.31
N HIS A 67 5.62 0.81 1.68
CA HIS A 67 5.95 1.00 0.27
C HIS A 67 7.27 1.74 0.01
N ASP A 68 7.94 2.23 1.07
CA ASP A 68 9.14 3.05 0.98
C ASP A 68 8.93 4.33 0.13
N ILE A 69 7.76 4.96 0.30
CA ILE A 69 7.38 6.22 -0.36
C ILE A 69 7.13 7.27 0.71
N ASP A 70 7.68 8.48 0.55
CA ASP A 70 7.49 9.58 1.49
C ASP A 70 6.10 10.25 1.32
N ILE A 71 5.08 9.57 1.84
CA ILE A 71 3.68 9.99 1.76
C ILE A 71 3.02 10.16 3.14
N ALA A 72 3.78 10.02 4.22
CA ALA A 72 3.22 10.04 5.57
C ALA A 72 2.52 11.37 5.88
N GLU A 73 3.18 12.50 5.64
CA GLU A 73 2.60 13.81 5.95
C GLU A 73 1.45 14.20 5.00
N PRO A 74 1.58 14.04 3.66
CA PRO A 74 0.46 14.24 2.75
C PRO A 74 -0.79 13.41 3.12
N LEU A 75 -0.59 12.14 3.46
CA LEU A 75 -1.69 11.25 3.86
C LEU A 75 -2.34 11.71 5.17
N ARG A 76 -1.57 12.15 6.17
CA ARG A 76 -2.14 12.72 7.41
C ARG A 76 -3.01 13.94 7.14
N GLN A 77 -2.57 14.84 6.26
CA GLN A 77 -3.33 16.04 5.91
C GLN A 77 -4.66 15.69 5.21
N LEU A 78 -4.62 14.71 4.30
CA LEU A 78 -5.83 14.18 3.67
C LEU A 78 -6.77 13.55 4.69
N LEU A 79 -6.27 12.71 5.60
CA LEU A 79 -7.09 12.05 6.63
C LEU A 79 -7.72 13.02 7.64
N LYS A 80 -7.11 14.19 7.89
CA LYS A 80 -7.70 15.24 8.76
C LYS A 80 -8.91 15.91 8.12
N THR A 81 -8.93 16.02 6.79
CA THR A 81 -9.93 16.80 6.05
C THR A 81 -10.94 15.92 5.32
N LYS A 82 -10.60 14.66 5.05
CA LYS A 82 -11.36 13.72 4.24
C LYS A 82 -11.42 12.36 4.93
N GLY A 83 -12.44 11.58 4.59
CA GLY A 83 -12.53 10.17 4.98
C GLY A 83 -11.42 9.32 4.35
N LYS A 84 -11.17 8.15 4.94
CA LYS A 84 -10.14 7.19 4.53
C LYS A 84 -10.23 6.84 3.05
N GLU A 85 -11.45 6.61 2.57
CA GLU A 85 -11.75 6.17 1.21
C GLU A 85 -11.41 7.26 0.18
N ILE A 86 -11.74 8.51 0.50
CA ILE A 86 -11.43 9.65 -0.39
C ILE A 86 -9.94 9.98 -0.35
N ALA A 87 -9.32 9.90 0.82
CA ALA A 87 -7.88 10.08 0.96
C ALA A 87 -7.10 9.03 0.15
N ALA A 88 -7.56 7.77 0.13
CA ALA A 88 -6.97 6.71 -0.67
C ALA A 88 -7.02 7.03 -2.17
N LEU A 89 -8.20 7.39 -2.70
CA LEU A 89 -8.36 7.71 -4.12
C LEU A 89 -7.51 8.90 -4.56
N GLU A 90 -7.48 9.97 -3.76
CA GLU A 90 -6.72 11.18 -4.08
C GLU A 90 -5.21 10.95 -4.02
N LEU A 91 -4.72 10.20 -3.03
CA LEU A 91 -3.30 9.90 -2.96
C LEU A 91 -2.88 8.94 -4.08
N SER A 92 -3.68 7.92 -4.40
CA SER A 92 -3.46 7.05 -5.56
C SER A 92 -3.43 7.86 -6.86
N LYS A 93 -4.34 8.82 -7.05
CA LYS A 93 -4.34 9.73 -8.19
C LYS A 93 -3.03 10.51 -8.28
N ASN A 94 -2.60 11.11 -7.17
CA ASN A 94 -1.38 11.92 -7.12
C ASN A 94 -0.14 11.09 -7.46
N ILE A 95 -0.03 9.87 -6.92
CA ILE A 95 1.07 8.94 -7.23
C ILE A 95 1.03 8.51 -8.71
N ALA A 96 -0.15 8.23 -9.26
CA ALA A 96 -0.30 7.89 -10.68
C ALA A 96 0.16 9.02 -11.61
N LEU A 97 -0.02 10.28 -11.20
CA LEU A 97 0.49 11.46 -11.89
C LEU A 97 2.01 11.67 -11.71
N GLY A 98 2.67 10.88 -10.85
CA GLY A 98 4.10 10.94 -10.57
C GLY A 98 4.50 11.77 -9.36
N GLN A 99 3.54 12.23 -8.55
CA GLN A 99 3.87 12.91 -7.29
C GLN A 99 4.48 11.92 -6.29
N PHE A 100 5.41 12.40 -5.45
CA PHE A 100 6.10 11.61 -4.41
C PHE A 100 7.04 10.51 -4.91
N LEU A 101 7.22 10.40 -6.22
CA LEU A 101 8.13 9.44 -6.86
C LEU A 101 9.24 10.19 -7.63
N PRO A 102 10.39 9.57 -7.89
CA PRO A 102 11.42 10.13 -8.78
C PRO A 102 10.84 10.50 -10.16
N GLU A 103 11.31 11.59 -10.76
CA GLU A 103 10.78 12.12 -12.03
C GLU A 103 10.87 11.14 -13.20
N ASP A 104 11.87 10.25 -13.18
CA ASP A 104 12.15 9.23 -14.19
C ASP A 104 11.35 7.92 -13.98
N THR A 105 10.47 7.87 -12.96
CA THR A 105 9.71 6.66 -12.67
C THR A 105 8.77 6.29 -13.83
N PRO A 106 8.91 5.08 -14.42
CA PRO A 106 8.05 4.63 -15.52
C PRO A 106 6.57 4.66 -15.16
N LEU A 107 5.70 4.88 -16.15
CA LEU A 107 4.25 4.96 -15.94
C LEU A 107 3.69 3.69 -15.26
N GLU A 108 4.12 2.50 -15.68
CA GLU A 108 3.67 1.25 -15.06
C GLU A 108 4.02 1.18 -13.58
N GLN A 109 5.24 1.58 -13.20
CA GLN A 109 5.67 1.58 -11.80
C GLN A 109 4.90 2.63 -10.97
N ARG A 110 4.58 3.79 -11.56
CA ARG A 110 3.70 4.79 -10.92
C ARG A 110 2.30 4.21 -10.66
N LEU A 111 1.74 3.48 -11.63
CA LEU A 111 0.43 2.85 -11.49
C LEU A 111 0.43 1.69 -10.48
N ASP A 112 1.48 0.86 -10.47
CA ASP A 112 1.66 -0.21 -9.48
C ASP A 112 1.71 0.36 -8.05
N ASN A 113 2.56 1.37 -7.82
CA ASN A 113 2.63 2.07 -6.54
C ASN A 113 1.30 2.72 -6.16
N ALA A 114 0.60 3.36 -7.11
CA ALA A 114 -0.67 4.02 -6.86
C ALA A 114 -1.77 3.05 -6.40
N VAL A 115 -1.88 1.88 -7.04
CA VAL A 115 -2.88 0.86 -6.66
C VAL A 115 -2.53 0.26 -5.29
N ARG A 116 -1.25 -0.08 -5.06
CA ARG A 116 -0.80 -0.67 -3.79
C ARG A 116 -0.99 0.28 -2.61
N VAL A 117 -0.56 1.54 -2.75
CA VAL A 117 -0.74 2.56 -1.70
C VAL A 117 -2.22 2.82 -1.42
N GLY A 118 -3.03 2.93 -2.47
CA GLY A 118 -4.48 3.11 -2.30
C GLY A 118 -5.11 1.98 -1.51
N LEU A 119 -4.76 0.73 -1.86
CA LEU A 119 -5.23 -0.44 -1.12
C LEU A 119 -4.74 -0.39 0.32
N ALA A 120 -3.46 -0.13 0.56
CA ALA A 120 -2.89 -0.05 1.91
C ALA A 120 -3.59 0.98 2.80
N ILE A 121 -4.06 2.11 2.24
CA ILE A 121 -4.82 3.10 3.01
C ILE A 121 -6.18 2.52 3.40
N VAL A 122 -6.90 1.91 2.46
CA VAL A 122 -8.24 1.34 2.70
C VAL A 122 -8.19 0.23 3.74
N THR A 123 -7.18 -0.64 3.65
CA THR A 123 -6.95 -1.76 4.58
C THR A 123 -6.21 -1.35 5.85
N GLU A 124 -6.07 -0.04 6.09
CA GLU A 124 -5.40 0.54 7.25
C GLU A 124 -3.95 0.08 7.47
N GLY A 125 -3.32 -0.47 6.43
CA GLY A 125 -2.00 -1.07 6.47
C GLY A 125 -1.91 -2.26 7.43
N VAL A 126 -3.03 -2.93 7.72
CA VAL A 126 -3.06 -4.11 8.60
C VAL A 126 -3.05 -5.44 7.85
N THR A 127 -3.39 -5.43 6.56
CA THR A 127 -3.39 -6.63 5.71
C THR A 127 -2.14 -6.71 4.85
N ILE A 128 -1.74 -7.92 4.45
CA ILE A 128 -0.59 -8.16 3.57
C ILE A 128 -0.94 -7.95 2.08
N ALA A 129 -2.22 -7.73 1.78
CA ALA A 129 -2.75 -7.63 0.42
C ALA A 129 -2.06 -6.57 -0.48
N PRO A 130 -1.72 -5.37 0.01
CA PRO A 130 -0.98 -4.38 -0.78
C PRO A 130 0.43 -4.84 -1.18
N LEU A 131 1.06 -5.71 -0.38
CA LEU A 131 2.40 -6.22 -0.62
C LEU A 131 2.38 -7.49 -1.46
N GLN A 132 1.57 -8.47 -1.08
CA GLN A 132 1.61 -9.82 -1.64
C GLN A 132 0.34 -10.24 -2.38
N GLY A 133 -0.76 -9.50 -2.22
CA GLY A 133 -2.01 -9.78 -2.93
C GLY A 133 -2.00 -9.29 -4.37
N ILE A 134 -1.31 -8.17 -4.64
CA ILE A 134 -1.09 -7.67 -6.00
C ILE A 134 0.25 -8.23 -6.49
N SER A 135 0.22 -9.08 -7.51
CA SER A 135 1.42 -9.62 -8.15
C SER A 135 2.08 -8.57 -9.04
N SER A 136 1.30 -7.92 -9.90
CA SER A 136 1.77 -6.86 -10.79
C SER A 136 0.64 -5.98 -11.31
N VAL A 137 0.96 -4.72 -11.60
CA VAL A 137 0.11 -3.81 -12.38
C VAL A 137 0.85 -3.45 -13.67
N THR A 138 0.26 -3.79 -14.81
CA THR A 138 0.90 -3.65 -16.14
C THR A 138 -0.04 -2.97 -17.13
N ILE A 139 0.52 -2.33 -18.14
CA ILE A 139 -0.24 -1.77 -19.26
C ILE A 139 -0.23 -2.79 -20.40
N LYS A 140 -1.43 -3.17 -20.85
CA LYS A 140 -1.63 -4.11 -21.94
C LYS A 140 -2.45 -3.47 -23.05
N LYS A 141 -2.48 -4.11 -24.22
CA LYS A 141 -3.20 -3.62 -25.40
C LYS A 141 -4.50 -4.38 -25.62
N ASN A 142 -5.57 -3.64 -25.81
CA ASN A 142 -6.82 -4.15 -26.38
C ASN A 142 -6.60 -4.53 -27.85
N ARG A 143 -7.57 -5.26 -28.43
CA ARG A 143 -7.53 -5.65 -29.85
C ARG A 143 -7.52 -4.47 -30.82
N ASP A 144 -8.12 -3.34 -30.44
CA ASP A 144 -8.12 -2.10 -31.21
C ASP A 144 -6.81 -1.29 -31.07
N GLY A 145 -5.83 -1.80 -30.31
CA GLY A 145 -4.53 -1.18 -30.07
C GLY A 145 -4.49 -0.20 -28.89
N THR A 146 -5.64 0.09 -28.26
CA THR A 146 -5.72 0.98 -27.09
C THR A 146 -5.08 0.35 -25.85
N ASP A 147 -4.44 1.18 -25.03
CA ASP A 147 -3.78 0.73 -23.80
C ASP A 147 -4.75 0.69 -22.62
N TYR A 148 -4.77 -0.40 -21.86
CA TYR A 148 -5.58 -0.61 -20.67
C TYR A 148 -4.73 -1.09 -19.48
N LEU A 149 -5.22 -0.88 -18.27
CA LEU A 149 -4.56 -1.32 -17.04
C LEU A 149 -4.95 -2.77 -16.68
N SER A 150 -3.96 -3.63 -16.49
CA SER A 150 -4.13 -5.03 -16.06
C SER A 150 -3.53 -5.23 -14.68
N VAL A 151 -4.35 -5.69 -13.73
CA VAL A 151 -3.94 -6.03 -12.36
C VAL A 151 -3.89 -7.54 -12.21
N SER A 152 -2.72 -8.09 -11.90
CA SER A 152 -2.53 -9.50 -11.62
C SER A 152 -2.65 -9.75 -10.13
N ILE A 153 -3.60 -10.57 -9.72
CA ILE A 153 -3.87 -10.88 -8.31
C ILE A 153 -3.24 -12.23 -7.95
N ALA A 154 -2.58 -12.30 -6.79
CA ALA A 154 -2.00 -13.52 -6.24
C ALA A 154 -2.84 -14.08 -5.09
N GLY A 155 -2.63 -15.37 -4.78
CA GLY A 155 -3.35 -16.09 -3.72
C GLY A 155 -3.40 -15.38 -2.35
N PRO A 156 -2.33 -14.70 -1.87
CA PRO A 156 -2.36 -13.96 -0.61
C PRO A 156 -3.43 -12.86 -0.54
N MET A 157 -4.01 -12.42 -1.67
CA MET A 157 -5.13 -11.47 -1.70
C MET A 157 -6.34 -11.94 -0.89
N ARG A 158 -6.51 -13.25 -0.68
CA ARG A 158 -7.59 -13.80 0.16
C ARG A 158 -7.57 -13.25 1.60
N SER A 159 -6.40 -12.82 2.10
CA SER A 159 -6.27 -12.20 3.42
C SER A 159 -6.98 -10.84 3.54
N ALA A 160 -7.24 -10.18 2.42
CA ALA A 160 -7.92 -8.88 2.34
C ALA A 160 -9.46 -8.99 2.49
N GLY A 161 -10.00 -10.20 2.32
CA GLY A 161 -11.45 -10.41 2.18
C GLY A 161 -12.02 -9.83 0.89
N GLY A 162 -13.34 -10.00 0.71
CA GLY A 162 -14.03 -9.62 -0.54
C GLY A 162 -14.12 -8.11 -0.77
N THR A 163 -14.31 -7.34 0.31
CA THR A 163 -14.46 -5.88 0.23
C THR A 163 -13.17 -5.22 -0.27
N GLU A 164 -12.02 -5.56 0.31
CA GLU A 164 -10.74 -4.97 -0.07
C GLU A 164 -10.34 -5.39 -1.50
N SER A 165 -10.64 -6.64 -1.88
CA SER A 165 -10.47 -7.12 -3.26
C SER A 165 -11.30 -6.31 -4.26
N ALA A 166 -12.57 -5.99 -3.93
CA ALA A 166 -13.42 -5.17 -4.78
C ALA A 166 -12.92 -3.71 -4.87
N VAL A 167 -12.47 -3.14 -3.75
CA VAL A 167 -11.93 -1.78 -3.72
C VAL A 167 -10.61 -1.68 -4.50
N THR A 168 -9.82 -2.75 -4.58
CA THR A 168 -8.62 -2.81 -5.43
C THR A 168 -8.98 -2.50 -6.90
N MET A 169 -10.07 -3.06 -7.41
CA MET A 169 -10.53 -2.81 -8.78
C MET A 169 -11.05 -1.37 -8.96
N LEU A 170 -11.72 -0.82 -7.93
CA LEU A 170 -12.16 0.59 -7.94
C LEU A 170 -10.96 1.55 -8.03
N ILE A 171 -9.92 1.32 -7.23
CA ILE A 171 -8.70 2.14 -7.24
C ILE A 171 -8.00 1.99 -8.60
N ALA A 172 -7.86 0.77 -9.11
CA ALA A 172 -7.28 0.52 -10.43
C ALA A 172 -8.02 1.26 -11.55
N ASP A 173 -9.35 1.26 -11.52
CA ASP A 173 -10.16 2.01 -12.48
C ASP A 173 -10.01 3.53 -12.31
N HIS A 174 -9.88 4.02 -11.08
CA HIS A 174 -9.65 5.43 -10.81
C HIS A 174 -8.29 5.92 -11.34
N VAL A 175 -7.21 5.15 -11.11
CA VAL A 175 -5.86 5.53 -11.55
C VAL A 175 -5.72 5.42 -13.07
N ARG A 176 -6.30 4.39 -13.70
CA ARG A 176 -6.23 4.23 -15.15
C ARG A 176 -6.97 5.36 -15.88
N GLN A 177 -8.12 5.80 -15.36
CA GLN A 177 -8.82 6.98 -15.89
C GLN A 177 -7.99 8.25 -15.74
N THR A 178 -7.30 8.42 -14.59
CA THR A 178 -6.46 9.59 -14.31
C THR A 178 -5.35 9.79 -15.35
N VAL A 179 -4.73 8.69 -15.81
CA VAL A 179 -3.65 8.73 -16.80
C VAL A 179 -4.14 8.54 -18.24
N GLY A 180 -5.45 8.51 -18.47
CA GLY A 180 -6.06 8.42 -19.80
C GLY A 180 -6.01 7.03 -20.45
N LEU A 181 -5.81 5.95 -19.68
CA LEU A 181 -5.88 4.59 -20.19
C LEU A 181 -7.33 4.19 -20.51
N ALA A 182 -7.49 3.47 -21.61
CA ALA A 182 -8.77 2.96 -22.07
C ALA A 182 -9.32 1.90 -21.12
N LYS A 183 -10.62 1.65 -21.24
CA LYS A 183 -11.27 0.53 -20.57
C LYS A 183 -10.81 -0.78 -21.24
N TYR A 184 -10.60 -1.82 -20.45
CA TYR A 184 -10.38 -3.17 -20.96
C TYR A 184 -11.57 -3.66 -21.79
N GLN A 185 -11.28 -4.31 -22.92
CA GLN A 185 -12.25 -4.93 -23.82
C GLN A 185 -12.00 -6.43 -23.88
N ALA A 186 -12.93 -7.22 -23.33
CA ALA A 186 -12.84 -8.68 -23.36
C ALA A 186 -12.85 -9.21 -24.80
N ASN A 187 -11.94 -10.15 -25.10
CA ASN A 187 -11.86 -10.76 -26.41
C ASN A 187 -12.92 -11.86 -26.57
N SER A 188 -14.10 -11.48 -27.05
CA SER A 188 -15.20 -12.43 -27.30
C SER A 188 -14.95 -13.42 -28.45
N PHE A 189 -13.91 -13.21 -29.28
CA PHE A 189 -13.62 -14.11 -30.40
C PHE A 189 -12.79 -15.33 -29.99
N ASP A 190 -11.95 -15.20 -28.95
CA ASP A 190 -11.14 -16.27 -28.37
C ASP A 190 -11.79 -16.87 -27.11
N ASP A 191 -13.10 -16.58 -26.93
CA ASP A 191 -13.92 -16.96 -25.78
C ASP A 191 -13.28 -16.70 -24.41
N GLU A 192 -12.65 -15.54 -24.24
CA GLU A 192 -12.04 -15.14 -22.96
C GLU A 192 -13.06 -15.13 -21.82
N THR A 193 -14.31 -14.78 -22.13
CA THR A 193 -15.44 -14.84 -21.20
C THR A 193 -15.77 -16.26 -20.78
N GLY A 194 -15.79 -17.22 -21.71
CA GLY A 194 -16.02 -18.64 -21.42
C GLY A 194 -14.90 -19.23 -20.56
N ARG A 195 -13.65 -18.87 -20.86
CA ARG A 195 -12.49 -19.23 -20.03
C ARG A 195 -12.66 -18.75 -18.58
N PHE A 196 -13.04 -17.48 -18.37
CA PHE A 196 -13.23 -16.95 -17.02
C PHE A 196 -14.34 -17.69 -16.24
N VAL A 197 -15.44 -18.04 -16.92
CA VAL A 197 -16.52 -18.83 -16.34
C VAL A 197 -16.05 -20.26 -16.01
N GLU A 198 -15.25 -20.87 -16.87
CA GLU A 198 -14.67 -22.19 -16.63
C GLU A 198 -13.68 -22.19 -15.45
N GLU A 199 -12.78 -21.20 -15.37
CA GLU A 199 -11.86 -21.01 -14.26
C GLU A 199 -12.60 -20.89 -12.92
N LEU A 200 -13.69 -20.10 -12.88
CA LEU A 200 -14.56 -20.00 -11.70
C LEU A 200 -15.15 -21.36 -11.31
N ARG A 201 -15.73 -22.09 -12.27
CA ARG A 201 -16.34 -23.40 -12.00
C ARG A 201 -15.34 -24.45 -11.50
N ILE A 202 -14.11 -24.44 -12.02
CA ILE A 202 -13.06 -25.35 -11.59
C ILE A 202 -12.57 -24.97 -10.20
N TYR A 203 -12.41 -23.67 -9.94
CA TYR A 203 -11.93 -23.18 -8.65
C TYR A 203 -12.92 -23.38 -7.50
N GLU A 204 -14.24 -23.35 -7.78
CA GLU A 204 -15.28 -23.62 -6.78
C GLU A 204 -15.45 -25.11 -6.42
N ARG A 205 -14.95 -26.04 -7.25
CA ARG A 205 -15.02 -27.49 -7.00
C ARG A 205 -13.95 -27.98 -6.03
#